data_AF-A0AAQ3SR98-F1
#
_entry.id   AF-A0AAQ3SR98-F1
#
_cell.length_a   1.000
_cell.length_b   1.000
_cell.length_c   1.000
_cell.angle_alpha   90.00
_cell.angle_beta   90.00
_cell.angle_gamma   90.00
#
_symmetry.space_group_name_H-M   'P 1'
#
loop_
_entity.id
_entity.type
_entity.pdbx_description
1 polymer ?
#
loop_
_entity_poly.entity_id
_entity_poly.type
_entity_poly.pdbx_seq_one_letter_code
_entity_poly.pdbx_strand_id
1 'polypeptide(L)' 'MKESGTGGVVLIRDMEAQVFEALLYFIYTDMFPEMARDGEEKEEVVMAMAQHLLVAADRYDMERLKLMCEEKLCRI' A
#
# COMPACT_ATOMS: atom_id res chain seq x y z
N MET A 1 -15.25 28.09 -5.73
CA MET A 1 -15.07 28.75 -4.41
C MET A 1 -13.83 28.14 -3.78
N LYS A 2 -12.91 28.98 -3.30
CA LYS A 2 -11.61 28.58 -2.77
C LYS A 2 -11.78 28.29 -1.28
N GLU A 3 -11.74 27.02 -0.91
CA GLU A 3 -11.85 26.62 0.48
C GLU A 3 -10.58 27.02 1.23
N SER A 4 -10.77 27.68 2.37
CA SER A 4 -9.71 28.33 3.13
C SER A 4 -8.74 27.31 3.70
N GLY A 5 -7.46 27.48 3.40
CA GLY A 5 -6.35 26.70 3.94
C GLY A 5 -6.25 26.81 5.46
N THR A 6 -6.81 25.80 6.14
CA THR A 6 -6.26 25.23 7.37
C THR A 6 -6.06 23.76 7.05
N GLY A 7 -4.82 23.26 7.16
CA GLY A 7 -4.49 21.90 6.76
C GLY A 7 -5.32 20.88 7.51
N GLY A 8 -6.35 20.34 6.86
CA GLY A 8 -7.20 19.30 7.43
C GLY A 8 -6.36 18.07 7.68
N VAL A 9 -6.17 17.72 8.95
CA VAL A 9 -5.47 16.48 9.33
C VAL A 9 -6.44 15.32 9.14
N VAL A 10 -6.13 14.42 8.22
CA VAL A 10 -6.88 13.17 8.04
C VAL A 10 -6.20 12.09 8.88
N LEU A 11 -6.88 11.63 9.93
CA LEU A 11 -6.38 10.55 10.77
C LEU A 11 -6.67 9.19 10.12
N ILE A 12 -5.60 8.49 9.75
CA ILE A 12 -5.68 7.11 9.28
C ILE A 12 -5.46 6.19 10.48
N ARG A 13 -6.46 5.38 10.80
CA ARG A 13 -6.41 4.39 11.90
C ARG A 13 -6.17 2.99 11.34
N ASP A 14 -5.60 2.13 12.16
CA ASP A 14 -5.45 0.68 11.89
C ASP A 14 -4.67 0.40 10.59
N MET A 15 -3.66 1.23 10.32
CA MET A 15 -2.75 1.08 9.18
C MET A 15 -1.34 1.46 9.62
N GLU A 16 -0.39 0.59 9.34
CA GLU A 16 1.01 0.87 9.60
C GLU A 16 1.54 1.94 8.64
N ALA A 17 2.45 2.78 9.14
CA ALA A 17 3.01 3.88 8.35
C ALA A 17 3.69 3.40 7.06
N GLN A 18 4.36 2.24 7.11
CA GLN A 18 5.04 1.65 5.94
C GLN A 18 4.04 1.17 4.87
N VAL A 19 2.90 0.61 5.29
CA VAL A 19 1.81 0.18 4.39
C VAL A 19 1.17 1.41 3.75
N PHE A 20 1.01 2.50 4.50
CA PHE A 20 0.49 3.74 3.94
C PHE A 20 1.48 4.42 2.97
N GLU A 21 2.78 4.43 3.30
CA GLU A 21 3.83 4.91 2.38
C GLU A 21 3.80 4.14 1.05
N ALA A 22 3.67 2.82 1.13
CA ALA A 22 3.53 1.94 0.00
C ALA A 22 2.25 2.17 -0.83
N LEU A 23 1.12 2.41 -0.16
CA LEU A 23 -0.14 2.79 -0.80
C LEU A 23 0.03 4.09 -1.59
N LEU A 24 0.64 5.11 -0.96
CA LEU A 24 0.93 6.39 -1.61
C LEU A 24 1.87 6.21 -2.80
N TYR A 25 2.92 5.40 -2.66
CA TYR A 25 3.81 5.09 -3.77
C TYR A 25 3.04 4.56 -4.97
N PHE A 26 2.14 3.58 -4.76
CA PHE A 26 1.28 3.07 -5.83
C PHE A 26 0.36 4.15 -6.40
N ILE A 27 -0.28 4.98 -5.58
CA ILE A 27 -1.17 6.06 -6.06
C ILE A 27 -0.43 7.04 -6.98
N TYR A 28 0.82 7.37 -6.66
CA TYR A 28 1.59 8.36 -7.40
C TYR A 28 2.37 7.79 -8.59
N THR A 29 2.71 6.50 -8.58
CA THR A 29 3.57 5.89 -9.60
C THR A 29 2.87 4.81 -10.42
N ASP A 30 1.71 4.34 -9.98
CA ASP A 30 0.98 3.20 -10.54
C ASP A 30 1.79 1.88 -10.56
N MET A 31 2.87 1.83 -9.76
CA MET A 31 3.80 0.71 -9.64
C MET A 31 3.65 0.03 -8.28
N PHE A 32 3.76 -1.29 -8.27
CA PHE A 32 3.81 -2.02 -7.00
C PHE A 32 5.10 -1.65 -6.26
N PRO A 33 5.04 -1.33 -4.97
CA PRO A 33 6.22 -0.94 -4.21
C PRO A 33 7.19 -2.12 -4.08
N GLU A 34 8.37 -1.99 -4.69
CA GLU A 34 9.50 -2.92 -4.52
C GLU A 34 10.14 -2.67 -3.14
N MET A 35 9.56 -3.23 -2.08
CA MET A 35 9.98 -2.98 -0.70
C MET A 35 11.22 -3.77 -0.25
N ALA A 36 12.11 -4.11 -1.18
CA ALA A 36 13.42 -4.63 -0.87
C ALA A 36 14.35 -3.46 -0.53
N ARG A 37 14.34 -3.00 0.72
CA ARG A 37 15.46 -2.21 1.23
C ARG A 37 16.64 -3.16 1.42
N ASP A 38 17.71 -2.90 0.66
CA ASP A 38 19.03 -3.51 0.77
C ASP A 38 19.08 -5.05 0.66
N GLY A 39 18.95 -5.56 -0.57
CA GLY A 39 19.65 -6.77 -1.01
C GLY A 39 19.13 -8.13 -0.53
N GLU A 40 18.11 -8.19 0.33
CA GLU A 40 17.46 -9.45 0.71
C GLU A 40 15.94 -9.32 0.53
N GLU A 41 15.45 -9.71 -0.65
CA GLU A 41 14.05 -10.05 -0.88
C GLU A 41 13.69 -11.30 -0.06
N LYS A 42 13.52 -11.15 1.25
CA LYS A 42 12.90 -12.20 2.05
C LYS A 42 11.45 -12.30 1.60
N GLU A 43 11.14 -13.37 0.90
CA GLU A 43 9.81 -13.66 0.37
C GLU A 43 8.73 -13.51 1.45
N GLU A 44 9.04 -13.88 2.70
CA GLU A 44 8.19 -13.67 3.87
C GLU A 44 7.83 -12.18 4.12
N VAL A 45 8.80 -11.27 3.98
CA VAL A 45 8.60 -9.83 4.15
C VAL A 45 7.73 -9.27 3.03
N VAL A 46 7.96 -9.72 1.79
CA VAL A 46 7.14 -9.34 0.63
C VAL A 46 5.72 -9.86 0.78
N MET A 47 5.53 -11.09 1.25
CA MET A 47 4.21 -11.67 1.52
C MET A 47 3.47 -10.93 2.64
N ALA A 48 4.12 -10.68 3.78
CA ALA A 48 3.52 -9.94 4.88
C ALA A 48 3.06 -8.55 4.42
N MET A 49 3.90 -7.86 3.64
CA MET A 49 3.54 -6.56 3.09
C MET A 49 2.41 -6.63 2.06
N ALA A 50 2.39 -7.64 1.19
CA ALA A 50 1.30 -7.86 0.25
C ALA A 50 -0.02 -8.14 0.98
N GLN A 51 -0.01 -8.85 2.12
CA GLN A 51 -1.20 -9.07 2.95
C GLN A 51 -1.72 -7.74 3.52
N HIS A 52 -0.84 -6.92 4.10
CA HIS A 52 -1.26 -5.63 4.65
C HIS A 52 -1.75 -4.65 3.57
N LEU A 53 -1.08 -4.62 2.40
CA LEU A 53 -1.50 -3.83 1.26
C LEU A 53 -2.82 -4.32 0.66
N LEU A 54 -3.09 -5.62 0.66
CA LEU A 54 -4.37 -6.17 0.21
C LEU A 54 -5.52 -5.62 1.06
N VAL A 55 -5.36 -5.62 2.39
CA VAL A 55 -6.35 -5.05 3.31
C VAL A 55 -6.53 -3.54 3.07
N ALA A 56 -5.44 -2.81 2.85
CA ALA A 56 -5.51 -1.39 2.54
C ALA A 56 -6.19 -1.11 1.18
N ALA A 57 -5.87 -1.90 0.17
CA ALA A 57 -6.45 -1.79 -1.17
C ALA A 57 -7.95 -2.08 -1.16
N ASP A 58 -8.39 -3.09 -0.41
CA ASP A 58 -9.80 -3.41 -0.23
C ASP A 58 -10.54 -2.27 0.52
N ARG A 59 -9.92 -1.71 1.57
CA ARG A 59 -10.48 -0.59 2.33
C ARG A 59 -10.70 0.69 1.52
N TYR A 60 -9.87 0.93 0.51
CA TYR A 60 -9.91 2.13 -0.33
C TYR A 60 -10.39 1.87 -1.77
N ASP A 61 -10.99 0.71 -2.03
CA ASP A 61 -11.53 0.30 -3.34
C ASP A 61 -10.50 0.39 -4.49
N MET A 62 -9.25 0.02 -4.22
CA MET A 62 -8.15 0.07 -5.18
C MET A 62 -7.99 -1.25 -5.94
N GLU A 63 -8.91 -1.52 -6.87
CA GLU A 63 -9.03 -2.82 -7.57
C GLU A 63 -7.71 -3.30 -8.23
N ARG A 64 -6.96 -2.40 -8.87
CA ARG A 64 -5.69 -2.76 -9.53
C ARG A 64 -4.60 -3.16 -8.54
N LEU A 65 -4.51 -2.46 -7.40
CA LEU A 65 -3.56 -2.82 -6.34
C LEU A 65 -3.96 -4.13 -5.64
N LYS A 66 -5.27 -4.32 -5.43
CA LYS A 66 -5.84 -5.56 -4.88
C LYS A 66 -5.43 -6.77 -5.72
N LEU A 67 -5.62 -6.72 -7.04
CA LEU A 67 -5.26 -7.80 -7.95
C LEU A 67 -3.75 -8.13 -7.91
N MET A 68 -2.89 -7.10 -7.85
CA MET A 68 -1.44 -7.32 -7.75
C MET A 68 -1.03 -7.97 -6.42
N CYS A 69 -1.68 -7.61 -5.31
CA CYS A 69 -1.44 -8.26 -4.02
C CYS A 69 -1.90 -9.72 -4.05
N GLU A 70 -3.09 -9.99 -4.60
CA GLU A 70 -3.63 -11.34 -4.76
C GLU A 70 -2.72 -12.21 -5.64
N GLU A 71 -2.18 -11.68 -6.75
CA GLU A 71 -1.25 -12.41 -7.61
C GLU A 71 0.03 -12.81 -6.86
N LYS A 72 0.58 -11.91 -6.03
CA LYS A 72 1.77 -12.20 -5.21
C LYS A 72 1.48 -13.24 -4.14
N LEU A 73 0.30 -13.22 -3.53
CA LEU A 73 -0.09 -14.14 -2.45
C LEU A 73 -0.56 -15.51 -2.97
N CYS A 74 -1.08 -15.58 -4.19
CA CYS A 74 -1.57 -16.82 -4.81
C CYS A 74 -0.48 -17.64 -5.50
N ARG A 75 0.77 -17.15 -5.61
CA ARG A 75 1.88 -17.86 -6.28
C ARG A 75 2.48 -19.03 -5.47
N ILE A 76 1.68 -19.68 -4.63
CA ILE A 76 2.06 -20.88 -3.84
C ILE A 76 1.92 -22.14 -4.69
#